data_AF-A0A925PNX3-F1
#
_entry.id   AF-A0A925PNX3-F1
#
_cell.length_a   1.000
_cell.length_b   1.000
_cell.length_c   1.000
_cell.angle_alpha   90.00
_cell.angle_beta   90.00
_cell.angle_gamma   90.00
#
_symmetry.space_group_name_H-M   'P 1'
#
loop_
_entity.id
_entity.type
_entity.pdbx_description
1 polymer ?
#
loop_
_entity_poly.entity_id
_entity_poly.type
_entity_poly.pdbx_seq_one_letter_code
_entity_poly.pdbx_strand_id
1 'polypeptide(L)'
;MLNRIRNRILKRLQLRESWFIFFIMGVIMMNFPFLHIFNKSDTLFGFPLMFLYFTVGWAVSIFVIYLFTLAIRPGADARHEMKEP
;
A
#
# COMPACT_ATOMS: atom_id res chain seq x y z
N MET A 1 -20.82 -6.42 -4.56
CA MET A 1 -20.75 -5.12 -3.85
C MET A 1 -19.32 -4.59 -3.68
N LEU A 2 -18.31 -5.43 -3.40
CA LEU A 2 -16.92 -4.99 -3.16
C LEU A 2 -16.30 -4.13 -4.29
N ASN A 3 -16.62 -4.40 -5.56
CA ASN A 3 -16.03 -3.68 -6.70
C ASN A 3 -16.35 -2.17 -6.73
N ARG A 4 -17.49 -1.73 -6.17
CA ARG A 4 -17.84 -0.29 -6.13
C ARG A 4 -17.03 0.46 -5.09
N ILE A 5 -16.71 -0.19 -3.96
CA ILE A 5 -15.89 0.40 -2.89
C ILE A 5 -14.46 0.57 -3.40
N ARG A 6 -13.92 -0.47 -4.05
CA ARG A 6 -12.61 -0.43 -4.70
C ARG A 6 -12.48 0.74 -5.67
N ASN A 7 -13.44 0.92 -6.57
CA ASN A 7 -13.37 2.02 -7.55
C ASN A 7 -13.46 3.42 -6.92
N ARG A 8 -14.17 3.61 -5.80
CA ARG A 8 -14.23 4.91 -5.13
C ARG A 8 -12.95 5.25 -4.37
N ILE A 9 -12.31 4.25 -3.76
CA ILE A 9 -11.02 4.42 -3.08
C ILE A 9 -9.94 4.73 -4.13
N LEU A 10 -9.86 3.95 -5.20
CA LEU A 10 -8.85 4.13 -6.26
C LEU A 10 -8.96 5.48 -6.99
N LYS A 11 -10.16 6.05 -7.15
CA LYS A 11 -10.35 7.38 -7.78
C LYS A 11 -9.90 8.55 -6.90
N ARG A 12 -9.86 8.37 -5.57
CA ARG A 12 -9.50 9.40 -4.58
C ARG A 12 -8.01 9.39 -4.25
N LEU A 13 -7.30 8.31 -4.57
CA LEU A 13 -5.85 8.28 -4.57
C LEU A 13 -5.35 9.05 -5.80
N GLN A 14 -5.39 10.38 -5.78
CA GLN A 14 -4.65 11.15 -6.75
C GLN A 14 -3.14 11.00 -6.47
N LEU A 15 -2.32 11.09 -7.51
CA LEU A 15 -0.85 10.98 -7.46
C LEU A 15 -0.17 11.81 -6.35
N ARG A 16 -0.80 12.91 -5.93
CA ARG A 16 -0.31 13.79 -4.87
C ARG A 16 -0.59 13.25 -3.45
N GLU A 17 -1.70 12.54 -3.24
CA GLU A 17 -1.99 11.89 -1.96
C GLU A 17 -1.19 10.61 -1.73
N SER A 18 -0.66 9.96 -2.78
CA SER A 18 0.09 8.71 -2.62
C SER A 18 1.31 8.88 -1.72
N TRP A 19 2.01 10.01 -1.85
CA TRP A 19 3.15 10.31 -0.98
C TRP A 19 2.71 10.52 0.47
N PHE A 20 1.52 11.11 0.68
CA PHE A 20 0.92 11.28 2.01
C PHE A 20 0.51 9.95 2.63
N ILE A 21 0.02 8.99 1.84
CA ILE A 21 -0.30 7.63 2.28
C ILE A 21 0.98 6.88 2.68
N PHE A 22 2.05 6.96 1.86
CA PHE A 22 3.36 6.40 2.25
C PHE A 22 3.89 7.00 3.54
N PHE A 23 3.75 8.32 3.69
CA PHE A 23 4.19 9.03 4.87
C PHE A 23 3.41 8.60 6.12
N ILE A 24 2.08 8.59 6.06
CA ILE A 24 1.23 8.11 7.18
C ILE A 24 1.54 6.64 7.49
N MET A 25 1.70 5.80 6.47
CA MET A 25 2.04 4.38 6.66
C MET A 25 3.37 4.22 7.41
N GLY A 26 4.39 4.97 7.00
CA GLY A 26 5.69 5.00 7.66
C GLY A 26 5.61 5.54 9.09
N VAL A 27 4.83 6.60 9.33
CA VAL A 27 4.61 7.18 10.66
C VAL A 27 3.90 6.20 11.59
N ILE A 28 2.90 5.47 11.09
CA ILE A 28 2.23 4.40 11.84
C ILE A 28 3.24 3.29 12.16
N MET A 29 4.08 2.91 11.20
CA MET A 29 5.13 1.90 11.41
C MET A 29 6.18 2.30 12.45
N MET A 30 6.58 3.57 12.46
CA MET A 30 7.54 4.13 13.41
C MET A 30 6.92 4.59 14.73
N ASN A 31 5.60 4.47 14.89
CA ASN A 31 4.94 4.94 16.10
C ASN A 31 5.30 4.04 17.29
N PHE A 32 5.69 4.66 18.41
CA PHE A 32 6.08 3.98 19.65
C PHE A 32 5.10 2.90 20.17
N PRO A 33 3.77 3.06 20.14
CA PRO A 33 2.83 2.05 20.63
C PRO A 33 2.92 0.76 19.84
N PHE A 34 3.02 0.83 18.50
CA PHE A 34 3.17 -0.36 17.67
C PHE A 34 4.53 -1.02 17.92
N LEU A 35 5.60 -0.23 17.93
CA LEU A 35 6.92 -0.74 18.25
C LEU A 35 6.95 -1.42 19.62
N HIS A 36 6.33 -0.83 20.65
CA HIS A 36 6.29 -1.40 22.00
C HIS A 36 5.45 -2.69 22.09
N ILE A 37 4.36 -2.79 21.33
CA ILE A 37 3.53 -4.02 21.27
C ILE A 37 4.32 -5.18 20.66
N PHE A 38 5.10 -4.92 19.61
CA PHE A 38 5.88 -5.95 18.91
C PHE A 38 7.31 -6.12 19.45
N ASN A 39 7.79 -5.19 20.28
CA ASN A 39 9.07 -5.27 20.99
C ASN A 39 8.91 -6.05 22.32
N LYS A 40 8.20 -7.17 22.26
CA LYS A 40 8.25 -8.17 23.33
C LYS A 40 9.36 -9.14 23.02
N SER A 41 9.98 -9.69 24.07
CA SER A 41 10.96 -10.79 23.99
C SER A 41 10.37 -12.07 23.40
N ASP A 42 9.05 -12.10 23.19
CA ASP A 42 8.34 -13.17 22.53
C ASP A 42 8.87 -13.35 21.10
N THR A 43 9.32 -14.56 20.83
CA THR A 43 9.81 -14.94 19.50
C THR A 43 8.73 -15.74 18.79
N LEU A 44 8.41 -15.35 17.56
CA LEU A 44 7.55 -16.15 16.69
C LEU A 44 8.46 -17.02 15.84
N PHE A 45 8.36 -18.36 15.95
CA PHE A 45 9.25 -19.29 15.24
C PHE A 45 10.76 -19.07 15.50
N GLY A 46 11.12 -18.48 16.64
CA GLY A 46 12.52 -18.15 16.98
C GLY A 46 13.01 -16.79 16.46
N PHE A 47 12.18 -16.04 15.73
CA PHE A 47 12.50 -14.68 15.28
C PHE A 47 11.82 -13.62 16.14
N PRO A 48 12.51 -12.49 16.43
CA PRO A 48 11.89 -11.37 17.14
C PRO A 48 10.66 -10.85 16.38
N LEU A 49 9.54 -10.66 17.09
CA LEU A 49 8.29 -10.10 16.54
C LEU A 49 8.52 -8.75 15.83
N MET A 50 9.43 -7.94 16.35
CA MET A 50 9.85 -6.67 15.74
C MET A 50 10.37 -6.83 14.31
N PHE A 51 11.11 -7.89 14.02
CA PHE A 51 11.61 -8.16 12.66
C PHE A 51 10.47 -8.52 11.70
N LEU A 52 9.55 -9.38 12.17
CA LEU A 52 8.38 -9.78 11.38
C LEU A 52 7.48 -8.56 11.09
N TYR A 53 7.35 -7.67 12.06
CA TYR A 53 6.62 -6.42 11.93
C TYR A 53 7.19 -5.52 10.81
N PHE A 54 8.51 -5.28 10.81
CA PHE A 54 9.15 -4.51 9.75
C PHE A 54 9.00 -5.19 8.38
N THR A 55 9.14 -6.52 8.34
CA THR A 55 9.02 -7.31 7.10
C THR A 55 7.62 -7.20 6.51
N VAL A 56 6.58 -7.36 7.33
CA VAL A 56 5.18 -7.22 6.90
C VAL A 56 4.90 -5.78 6.48
N GLY A 57 5.26 -4.79 7.28
CA GLY A 57 5.00 -3.40 6.94
C GLY A 57 5.71 -2.93 5.67
N TRP A 58 6.91 -3.47 5.38
CA TRP A 58 7.58 -3.30 4.09
C TRP A 58 6.80 -3.94 2.94
N ALA A 59 6.34 -5.18 3.08
CA ALA A 59 5.54 -5.86 2.07
C ALA A 59 4.22 -5.10 1.79
N VAL A 60 3.56 -4.60 2.83
CA VAL A 60 2.33 -3.79 2.67
C VAL A 60 2.64 -2.47 1.96
N SER A 61 3.78 -1.82 2.25
CA SER A 61 4.19 -0.61 1.55
C SER A 61 4.31 -0.85 0.03
N ILE A 62 5.00 -1.94 -0.37
CA ILE A 62 5.10 -2.33 -1.78
C ILE A 62 3.74 -2.65 -2.38
N PHE A 63 2.89 -3.38 -1.65
CA PHE A 63 1.55 -3.73 -2.11
C PHE A 63 0.68 -2.50 -2.40
N VAL A 64 0.80 -1.45 -1.58
CA VAL A 64 0.13 -0.18 -1.82
C VAL A 64 0.65 0.51 -3.08
N ILE A 65 1.98 0.52 -3.33
CA ILE A 65 2.54 1.03 -4.60
C ILE A 65 1.98 0.24 -5.78
N TYR A 66 1.99 -1.08 -5.69
CA TYR A 66 1.55 -1.97 -6.75
C TYR A 66 0.07 -1.73 -7.12
N LEU A 67 -0.82 -1.68 -6.13
CA LEU A 67 -2.23 -1.35 -6.32
C LEU A 67 -2.40 0.01 -6.98
N PHE A 68 -1.57 0.97 -6.59
CA PHE A 68 -1.61 2.33 -7.14
C PHE A 68 -1.16 2.38 -8.60
N THR A 69 -0.05 1.73 -8.94
CA THR A 69 0.42 1.60 -10.34
C THR A 69 -0.62 0.90 -11.21
N LEU A 70 -1.29 -0.13 -10.69
CA LEU A 70 -2.37 -0.81 -11.38
C LEU A 70 -3.59 0.09 -11.59
N ALA A 71 -3.91 0.94 -10.62
CA ALA A 71 -5.04 1.87 -10.66
C ALA A 71 -4.81 3.12 -11.53
N ILE A 72 -3.57 3.40 -11.95
CA ILE A 72 -3.24 4.47 -12.93
C ILE A 72 -3.45 4.01 -14.38
N ARG A 73 -3.49 2.69 -14.64
CA ARG A 73 -3.76 2.11 -15.97
C ARG A 73 -5.23 2.06 -16.50
N PRO A 74 -6.28 2.74 -15.99
CA PRO A 74 -7.65 2.58 -16.53
C PRO A 74 -7.97 3.26 -17.88
N GLY A 75 -7.04 3.48 -18.81
CA GLY A 75 -7.43 4.19 -20.04
C GLY A 75 -6.45 4.38 -21.19
N ALA A 76 -5.29 3.69 -21.21
CA ALA A 76 -4.34 3.88 -22.30
C ALA A 76 -4.70 3.13 -23.60
N ASP A 77 -5.55 2.10 -23.53
CA ASP A 77 -5.72 1.18 -24.66
C ASP A 77 -6.98 1.43 -25.52
N ALA A 78 -7.83 2.41 -25.18
CA ALA A 78 -9.08 2.68 -25.93
C ALA A 78 -8.97 3.75 -27.03
N ARG A 79 -7.77 4.32 -27.28
CA ARG A 79 -7.58 5.39 -28.28
C ARG A 79 -6.64 5.03 -29.45
N HIS A 80 -6.14 3.80 -29.51
CA HIS A 80 -5.25 3.37 -30.60
C HIS A 80 -5.95 2.63 -31.74
N GLU A 81 -7.21 2.18 -31.59
CA GLU A 81 -7.95 1.50 -32.66
C GLU A 81 -8.72 2.45 -33.61
N MET A 82 -8.88 3.73 -33.28
CA MET A 82 -9.56 4.72 -34.16
C MET A 82 -8.57 5.60 -34.93
N LYS A 83 -7.46 5.02 -35.37
CA LYS A 83 -6.43 5.74 -36.12
C LYS A 83 -5.72 4.87 -37.16
N GLU A 84 -6.49 4.13 -37.95
CA GLU A 84 -6.03 3.79 -39.30
C GLU A 84 -7.06 4.31 -40.33
N PRO A 85 -6.61 5.12 -41.31
CA PRO A 85 -7.44 5.81 -42.30
C PRO A 85 -7.95 4.91 -43.43
#